data_AF-A0A812SJM0-F1
#
_entry.id   AF-A0A812SJM0-F1
#
_cell.length_a   1.000
_cell.length_b   1.000
_cell.length_c   1.000
_cell.angle_alpha   90.00
_cell.angle_beta   90.00
_cell.angle_gamma   90.00
#
_symmetry.space_group_name_H-M   'P 1'
#
loop_
_entity.id
_entity.type
_entity.pdbx_description
1 polymer ?
#
loop_
_entity_poly.entity_id
_entity_poly.type
_entity_poly.pdbx_seq_one_letter_code
_entity_poly.pdbx_strand_id
1 'polypeptide(L)'
;MVLRHPLNGRLALYGFNGGTCRVLSKEATVTAEELDSYELDATEDSSVQEHWRSLLPFVTSSEFTIKWEWTPGDLVLWDNRCTMHCATG
;
A
#
# COMPACT_ATOMS: atom_id res chain seq x y z
N MET A 1 -5.58 1.67 -5.39
CA MET A 1 -6.79 2.16 -4.68
C MET A 1 -6.58 3.56 -4.11
N VAL A 2 -7.56 4.45 -4.27
CA VAL A 2 -7.60 5.77 -3.61
C VAL A 2 -8.67 5.71 -2.53
N LEU A 3 -8.27 5.85 -1.27
CA LEU A 3 -9.19 5.88 -0.12
C LEU A 3 -9.40 7.30 0.37
N ARG A 4 -10.59 7.56 0.92
CA ARG A 4 -10.91 8.83 1.57
C ARG A 4 -10.72 8.69 3.07
N HIS A 5 -9.86 9.52 3.64
CA HIS A 5 -9.59 9.54 5.07
C HIS A 5 -10.85 9.95 5.85
N PRO A 6 -11.31 9.15 6.84
CA PRO A 6 -12.64 9.30 7.44
C PRO A 6 -12.82 10.57 8.27
N LEU A 7 -11.74 11.13 8.83
CA LEU A 7 -11.83 12.31 9.70
C LEU A 7 -11.65 13.65 8.99
N ASN A 8 -11.00 13.66 7.82
CA ASN A 8 -10.57 14.91 7.17
C ASN A 8 -10.84 14.93 5.65
N GLY A 9 -11.36 13.84 5.09
CA GLY A 9 -11.73 13.76 3.68
C GLY A 9 -10.58 13.74 2.68
N ARG A 10 -9.31 13.81 3.12
CA ARG A 10 -8.13 13.76 2.24
C ARG A 10 -8.06 12.42 1.52
N LEU A 11 -7.59 12.45 0.29
CA LEU A 11 -7.35 11.24 -0.49
C LEU A 11 -5.96 10.68 -0.15
N ALA A 12 -5.87 9.36 -0.06
CA ALA A 12 -4.64 8.63 0.16
C ALA A 12 -4.57 7.41 -0.77
N LEU A 13 -3.37 7.09 -1.24
CA LEU A 13 -3.13 5.83 -1.95
C LEU A 13 -2.98 4.71 -0.92
N TYR A 14 -3.59 3.57 -1.19
CA TYR A 14 -3.56 2.40 -0.31
C TYR A 14 -3.35 1.10 -1.11
N GLY A 15 -2.72 0.11 -0.48
CA GLY A 15 -2.48 -1.23 -1.07
C GLY A 15 -1.05 -1.47 -1.54
N PHE A 16 -0.05 -0.71 -1.07
CA PHE A 16 1.36 -0.98 -1.39
C PHE A 16 1.99 -2.05 -0.48
N ASN A 17 1.19 -2.70 0.36
CA ASN A 17 1.66 -3.75 1.27
C ASN A 17 1.84 -5.09 0.54
N GLY A 18 2.51 -6.03 1.18
CA GLY A 18 2.71 -7.38 0.64
C GLY A 18 1.43 -8.22 0.52
N GLY A 19 0.28 -7.75 1.01
CA GLY A 19 -1.00 -8.46 0.91
C GLY A 19 -1.84 -8.08 -0.31
N THR A 20 -1.32 -7.23 -1.20
CA THR A 20 -2.02 -6.88 -2.45
C THR A 20 -1.63 -7.86 -3.54
N CYS A 21 -2.55 -8.77 -3.89
CA CYS A 21 -2.30 -9.87 -4.83
C CYS A 21 -2.79 -9.60 -6.26
N ARG A 22 -3.71 -8.64 -6.47
CA ARG A 22 -4.20 -8.24 -7.80
C ARG A 22 -4.75 -6.82 -7.80
N VAL A 23 -4.64 -6.11 -8.93
CA VAL A 23 -5.23 -4.78 -9.14
C VAL A 23 -6.18 -4.82 -10.32
N LEU A 24 -7.43 -4.43 -10.06
CA LEU A 24 -8.52 -4.50 -11.01
C LEU A 24 -9.19 -3.13 -11.20
N SER A 25 -9.89 -2.95 -12.31
CA SER A 25 -10.83 -1.84 -12.45
C SER A 25 -11.97 -2.00 -11.46
N LYS A 26 -12.64 -0.89 -11.14
CA LYS A 26 -13.73 -0.88 -10.17
C LYS A 26 -14.94 -1.72 -10.63
N GLU A 27 -15.09 -1.89 -11.94
CA GLU A 27 -16.18 -2.60 -12.58
C GLU A 27 -15.88 -4.09 -12.80
N ALA A 28 -14.64 -4.54 -12.53
CA ALA A 28 -14.25 -5.93 -12.72
C ALA A 28 -14.94 -6.85 -11.69
N THR A 29 -15.30 -8.04 -12.15
CA THR A 29 -15.79 -9.13 -11.29
C THR A 29 -14.67 -10.14 -11.06
N VAL A 30 -14.58 -10.67 -9.84
CA VAL A 30 -13.65 -11.73 -9.46
C VAL A 30 -14.47 -12.97 -9.13
N THR A 31 -14.12 -14.13 -9.70
CA THR A 31 -14.78 -15.38 -9.34
C THR A 31 -14.30 -15.89 -7.98
N ALA A 32 -15.03 -16.82 -7.37
CA ALA A 32 -14.61 -17.41 -6.09
C ALA A 32 -13.28 -18.16 -6.24
N GLU A 33 -13.07 -18.86 -7.37
CA GLU A 33 -11.85 -19.60 -7.65
C GLU A 33 -10.64 -18.67 -7.84
N GLU A 34 -10.83 -17.52 -8.49
CA GLU A 34 -9.80 -16.48 -8.58
C GLU A 34 -9.46 -15.92 -7.19
N LEU A 35 -10.48 -15.65 -6.37
CA LEU A 35 -10.27 -15.16 -5.01
C LEU A 35 -9.49 -16.15 -4.15
N ASP A 36 -9.84 -17.43 -4.21
CA ASP A 36 -9.14 -18.51 -3.49
C ASP A 36 -7.65 -18.57 -3.89
N SER A 37 -7.34 -18.44 -5.18
CA SER A 37 -5.94 -18.40 -5.66
C SER A 37 -5.14 -17.22 -5.06
N TYR A 38 -5.78 -16.08 -4.82
CA TYR A 38 -5.13 -14.92 -4.23
C TYR A 38 -5.04 -15.01 -2.70
N GLU A 39 -6.09 -15.50 -2.03
CA GLU A 39 -6.17 -15.52 -0.57
C GLU A 39 -5.47 -16.74 0.05
N LEU A 40 -5.59 -17.92 -0.57
CA LEU A 40 -5.06 -19.17 -0.02
C LEU A 40 -3.66 -19.48 -0.55
N ASP A 41 -3.46 -19.31 -1.85
CA ASP A 41 -2.18 -19.65 -2.50
C ASP A 41 -1.21 -18.46 -2.55
N ALA A 42 -1.66 -17.27 -2.12
CA ALA A 42 -0.91 -16.02 -2.18
C ALA A 42 -0.33 -15.72 -3.58
N THR A 43 -1.06 -16.15 -4.63
CA THR A 43 -0.62 -15.91 -6.01
C THR A 43 -0.71 -14.42 -6.32
N GLU A 44 0.40 -13.83 -6.77
CA GLU A 44 0.44 -12.43 -7.18
C GLU A 44 0.27 -12.31 -8.70
N ASP A 45 -0.75 -11.55 -9.11
CA ASP A 45 -1.03 -11.22 -10.50
C ASP A 45 -0.11 -10.08 -11.01
N SER A 46 0.24 -10.10 -12.30
CA SER A 46 1.18 -9.13 -12.87
C SER A 46 0.69 -7.68 -12.77
N SER A 47 -0.62 -7.45 -12.68
CA SER A 47 -1.22 -6.13 -12.45
C SER A 47 -0.67 -5.42 -11.22
N VAL A 48 -0.26 -6.15 -10.18
CA VAL A 48 0.34 -5.55 -8.97
C VAL A 48 1.66 -4.88 -9.31
N GLN A 49 2.51 -5.52 -10.11
CA GLN A 49 3.77 -4.93 -10.54
C GLN A 49 3.55 -3.79 -11.54
N GLU A 50 2.74 -4.05 -12.56
CA GLU A 50 2.57 -3.15 -13.71
C GLU A 50 1.83 -1.85 -13.35
N HIS A 51 0.78 -1.94 -12.55
CA HIS A 51 -0.12 -0.81 -12.27
C HIS A 51 0.06 -0.21 -10.89
N TRP A 52 0.57 -0.98 -9.93
CA TRP A 52 0.68 -0.54 -8.55
C TRP A 52 2.12 -0.27 -8.13
N ARG A 53 2.99 -1.28 -8.12
CA ARG A 53 4.39 -1.13 -7.69
C ARG A 53 5.22 -0.24 -8.62
N SER A 54 4.82 -0.06 -9.88
CA SER A 54 5.40 0.95 -10.78
C SER A 54 5.32 2.38 -10.23
N LEU A 55 4.39 2.67 -9.31
CA LEU A 55 4.26 3.97 -8.64
C LEU A 55 5.22 4.13 -7.46
N LEU A 56 5.78 3.04 -6.92
CA LEU A 56 6.62 3.07 -5.71
C LEU A 56 7.76 4.11 -5.79
N PRO A 57 8.56 4.18 -6.87
CA PRO A 57 9.65 5.16 -6.95
C PRO A 57 9.20 6.60 -6.77
N PHE A 58 8.00 6.94 -7.22
CA PHE A 58 7.42 8.27 -7.05
C PHE A 58 6.92 8.48 -5.61
N VAL A 59 6.07 7.57 -5.11
CA VAL A 59 5.41 7.73 -3.80
C VAL A 59 6.35 7.54 -2.61
N THR A 60 7.53 6.94 -2.80
CA THR A 60 8.59 6.83 -1.78
C THR A 60 9.78 7.75 -2.05
N SER A 61 9.63 8.73 -2.95
CA SER A 61 10.66 9.74 -3.18
C SER A 61 10.90 10.59 -1.92
N SER A 62 12.03 11.31 -1.89
CA SER A 62 12.40 12.17 -0.76
C SER A 62 11.42 13.32 -0.49
N GLU A 63 10.60 13.70 -1.47
CA GLU A 63 9.54 14.70 -1.30
C GLU A 63 8.43 14.21 -0.35
N PHE A 64 8.17 12.90 -0.33
CA PHE A 64 7.10 12.28 0.47
C PHE A 64 7.62 11.44 1.64
N THR A 65 8.93 11.43 1.88
CA THR A 65 9.56 10.52 2.84
C THR A 65 10.33 11.26 3.91
N ILE A 66 10.10 10.87 5.16
CA ILE A 66 10.91 11.25 6.31
C ILE A 66 11.71 10.03 6.75
N LYS A 67 13.02 10.22 6.99
CA LYS A 67 13.87 9.21 7.64
C LYS A 67 14.06 9.59 9.10
N TRP A 68 13.71 8.67 10.00
CA TRP A 68 13.88 8.85 11.45
C TRP A 68 15.14 8.14 11.93
N GLU A 69 15.98 8.86 12.65
CA GLU A 69 17.13 8.29 13.35
C GLU A 69 16.76 8.16 14.84
N TRP A 70 16.69 6.93 15.33
CA TRP A 70 16.22 6.64 16.68
C TRP A 70 17.26 7.02 17.73
N THR A 71 16.79 7.69 18.78
CA THR A 71 17.54 7.94 20.01
C THR A 71 16.79 7.36 21.23
N PRO A 72 17.49 7.02 22.33
CA PRO A 72 16.82 6.50 23.52
C PRO A 72 15.76 7.46 24.06
N GLY A 73 14.53 6.97 24.16
CA GLY A 73 13.37 7.75 24.62
C GLY A 73 12.46 8.26 23.51
N ASP A 74 12.84 8.11 22.24
CA ASP A 74 11.98 8.51 21.12
C ASP A 74 10.71 7.66 21.02
N LEU A 75 9.61 8.34 20.66
CA LEU A 75 8.35 7.74 20.29
C LEU A 75 7.84 8.43 19.03
N VAL A 76 7.67 7.65 17.96
CA VAL A 76 7.08 8.13 16.70
C VAL A 76 5.67 7.57 16.59
N LEU A 77 4.69 8.46 16.39
CA LEU A 77 3.32 8.10 16.04
C LEU A 77 3.03 8.60 14.62
N TRP A 78 2.31 7.80 13.84
CA TRP A 78 1.93 8.15 12.48
C TRP A 78 0.49 7.72 12.16
N ASP A 79 -0.08 8.33 11.14
CA ASP A 79 -1.41 7.97 10.65
C ASP A 79 -1.31 6.85 9.59
N ASN A 80 -1.52 5.62 10.02
CA ASN A 80 -1.40 4.42 9.18
C ASN A 80 -2.41 4.37 8.02
N ARG A 81 -3.37 5.30 7.93
CA ARG A 81 -4.34 5.39 6.83
C ARG A 81 -3.79 6.16 5.62
N CYS A 82 -2.77 6.99 5.83
CA CYS A 82 -2.22 7.84 4.78
C CYS A 82 -0.68 7.86 4.72
N THR A 83 -0.02 6.93 5.41
CA THR A 83 1.44 6.79 5.37
C THR A 83 1.85 5.35 5.11
N MET A 84 2.98 5.18 4.41
CA MET A 84 3.73 3.92 4.39
C MET A 84 4.97 4.07 5.27
N HIS A 85 5.49 2.96 5.79
CA HIS A 85 6.72 2.96 6.56
C HIS A 85 7.57 1.74 6.22
N CYS A 86 8.88 1.88 6.39
CA CYS A 86 9.85 0.81 6.19
C CYS A 86 10.92 0.95 7.28
N ALA A 87 11.24 -0.16 7.95
CA ALA A 87 12.39 -0.25 8.85
C ALA A 87 13.66 -0.40 8.00
N THR A 88 14.68 0.42 8.25
CA THR A 88 15.92 0.45 7.45
C THR A 88 17.13 -0.11 8.21
N GLY A 89 16.88 -1.09 9.09
CA GLY A 89 17.90 -1.71 9.95
C GLY A 89 18.97 -2.46 9.17
#